data_AF-A0A556TKC3-F1
#
_entry.id   AF-A0A556TKC3-F1
#
_cell.length_a   1.000
_cell.length_b   1.000
_cell.length_c   1.000
_cell.angle_alpha   90.00
_cell.angle_beta   90.00
_cell.angle_gamma   90.00
#
_symmetry.space_group_name_H-M   'P 1'
#
loop_
_entity.id
_entity.type
_entity.pdbx_description
1 polymer ?
#
loop_
_entity_poly.entity_id
_entity_poly.type
_entity_poly.pdbx_seq_one_letter_code
_entity_poly.pdbx_strand_id
1 'polypeptide(L)'
;MAHITINQYLQQVQEAIDNKEGGFFAELLSFKHPHVANPRLQLPNPEDKCQQMLEPNYDEIVAAHLRALPLMFSVTLDLRILANNAEKQLQKKGKGKVGDMLEKAAEQLMSCFRVCASDNRASIENSKKWGMLFLVNQLFKIYFKINKLHLCKPLIRAIDSSNLKDEYSMAQRVTYKYYVGRKAMFDSDFKLAEEYLSFSFQNSHPACQRNKRLILIYLLPVKMLLGHMPTNELLRKYDLLQFGDVTKAVSEGNLWLLNEALTKHETFFIRCGIFLILEKLKIITYRNLFKKVYLLLKTHQLPLDAFLVALKMMHVEEVDIDEVHYILEQGSPNAGPPDRTSKIQIWQRG
;
A
#
# COMPACT_ATOMS: atom_id res chain seq x y z
N MET A 1 12.50 -4.67 -24.43
CA MET A 1 13.56 -4.65 -23.39
C MET A 1 14.39 -5.91 -23.59
N ALA A 2 15.64 -5.78 -24.01
CA ALA A 2 16.41 -6.90 -24.57
C ALA A 2 16.64 -8.01 -23.54
N HIS A 3 16.16 -9.21 -23.85
CA HIS A 3 16.39 -10.43 -23.07
C HIS A 3 17.80 -10.98 -23.34
N ILE A 4 18.83 -10.24 -22.92
CA ILE A 4 20.23 -10.67 -23.07
C ILE A 4 20.48 -11.95 -22.25
N THR A 5 21.18 -12.93 -22.84
CA THR A 5 21.62 -14.14 -22.13
C THR A 5 22.91 -13.88 -21.38
N ILE A 6 23.27 -14.73 -20.40
CA ILE A 6 24.55 -14.60 -19.69
C ILE A 6 25.75 -14.60 -20.63
N ASN A 7 25.75 -15.45 -21.66
CA ASN A 7 26.86 -15.51 -22.61
C ASN A 7 26.97 -14.21 -23.42
N GLN A 8 25.83 -13.64 -23.84
CA GLN A 8 25.82 -12.35 -24.55
C GLN A 8 26.26 -11.19 -23.66
N TYR A 9 25.89 -11.21 -22.37
CA TYR A 9 26.33 -10.21 -21.42
C TYR A 9 27.84 -10.32 -21.16
N LEU A 10 28.35 -11.53 -20.89
CA LEU A 10 29.78 -11.77 -20.70
C LEU A 10 30.59 -11.46 -21.95
N GLN A 11 30.03 -11.70 -23.15
CA GLN A 11 30.67 -11.32 -24.41
C GLN A 11 30.77 -9.80 -24.55
N GLN A 12 29.72 -9.04 -24.22
CA GLN A 12 29.79 -7.57 -24.21
C GLN A 12 30.82 -7.05 -23.19
N VAL A 13 30.93 -7.72 -22.04
CA VAL A 13 31.93 -7.40 -21.02
C VAL A 13 33.34 -7.67 -21.56
N GLN A 14 33.56 -8.82 -22.20
CA GLN A 14 34.85 -9.17 -22.80
C GLN A 14 35.23 -8.21 -23.93
N GLU A 15 34.30 -7.89 -24.83
CA GLU A 15 34.52 -6.92 -25.91
C GLU A 15 34.87 -5.53 -25.36
N ALA A 16 34.23 -5.10 -24.26
CA ALA A 16 34.55 -3.84 -23.60
C ALA A 16 35.97 -3.85 -22.98
N ILE A 17 36.42 -5.00 -22.44
CA ILE A 17 37.77 -5.19 -21.92
C ILE A 17 38.79 -5.15 -23.07
N ASP A 18 38.57 -5.95 -24.12
CA ASP A 18 39.47 -6.10 -25.26
C ASP A 18 39.65 -4.78 -26.02
N ASN A 19 38.56 -4.02 -26.20
CA ASN A 19 38.56 -2.71 -26.85
C ASN A 19 39.02 -1.57 -25.92
N LYS A 20 39.31 -1.87 -24.65
CA LYS A 20 39.73 -0.90 -23.62
C LYS A 20 38.69 0.22 -23.39
N GLU A 21 37.42 -0.11 -23.55
CA GLU A 21 36.28 0.79 -23.38
C GLU A 21 35.85 0.86 -21.91
N GLY A 22 36.70 1.45 -21.06
CA GLY A 22 36.47 1.50 -19.61
C GLY A 22 35.13 2.12 -19.18
N GLY A 23 34.59 3.07 -19.96
CA GLY A 23 33.28 3.67 -19.73
C GLY A 23 32.12 2.69 -19.94
N PHE A 24 32.17 1.93 -21.05
CA PHE A 24 31.14 0.94 -21.37
C PHE A 24 31.23 -0.28 -20.45
N PHE A 25 32.45 -0.73 -20.12
CA PHE A 25 32.67 -1.76 -19.10
C PHE A 25 32.09 -1.35 -17.73
N ALA A 26 32.28 -0.09 -17.31
CA ALA A 26 31.70 0.43 -16.07
C ALA A 26 30.16 0.49 -16.12
N GLU A 27 29.57 0.80 -17.28
CA GLU A 27 28.11 0.77 -17.47
C GLU A 27 27.56 -0.66 -17.38
N LEU A 28 28.26 -1.65 -17.96
CA LEU A 28 27.90 -3.06 -17.87
C LEU A 28 28.02 -3.60 -16.43
N LEU A 29 28.96 -3.10 -15.65
CA LEU A 29 29.08 -3.39 -14.21
C LEU A 29 28.22 -2.46 -13.33
N SER A 30 27.34 -1.67 -13.93
CA SER A 30 26.50 -0.75 -13.19
C SER A 30 25.21 -1.40 -12.68
N PHE A 31 24.77 -1.01 -11.48
CA PHE A 31 23.47 -1.46 -10.98
C PHE A 31 22.27 -0.79 -11.67
N LYS A 32 22.51 0.24 -12.50
CA LYS A 32 21.49 0.88 -13.37
C LYS A 32 21.15 0.07 -14.61
N HIS A 33 22.12 -0.67 -15.14
CA HIS A 33 21.94 -1.25 -16.46
C HIS A 33 20.79 -2.27 -16.43
N PRO A 34 19.92 -2.32 -17.47
CA PRO A 34 18.72 -3.16 -17.49
C PRO A 34 18.95 -4.65 -17.17
N HIS A 35 20.20 -5.10 -17.29
CA HIS A 35 20.65 -6.45 -16.98
C HIS A 35 20.43 -6.83 -15.50
N VAL A 36 20.46 -5.88 -14.55
CA VAL A 36 20.22 -6.18 -13.11
C VAL A 36 18.80 -6.69 -12.86
N ALA A 37 17.84 -6.19 -13.64
CA ALA A 37 16.46 -6.64 -13.59
C ALA A 37 16.21 -7.90 -14.44
N ASN A 38 17.23 -8.43 -15.15
CA ASN A 38 17.09 -9.58 -16.03
C ASN A 38 17.20 -10.90 -15.25
N PRO A 39 16.12 -11.70 -15.18
CA PRO A 39 16.12 -12.98 -14.45
C PRO A 39 17.14 -13.99 -15.00
N ARG A 40 17.52 -13.89 -16.29
CA ARG A 40 18.47 -14.82 -16.93
C ARG A 40 19.92 -14.65 -16.46
N LEU A 41 20.22 -13.53 -15.80
CA LEU A 41 21.53 -13.24 -15.24
C LEU A 41 21.60 -13.53 -13.74
N GLN A 42 20.47 -13.88 -13.11
CA GLN A 42 20.38 -14.25 -11.70
C GLN A 42 20.71 -15.73 -11.54
N LEU A 43 21.95 -16.09 -11.83
CA LEU A 43 22.44 -17.46 -11.76
C LEU A 43 22.85 -17.82 -10.31
N PRO A 44 22.67 -19.08 -9.87
CA PRO A 44 23.16 -19.52 -8.56
C PRO A 44 24.71 -19.50 -8.50
N ASN A 45 25.37 -19.93 -9.59
CA ASN A 45 26.82 -19.99 -9.73
C ASN A 45 27.27 -19.23 -10.99
N PRO A 46 27.36 -17.90 -10.96
CA PRO A 46 27.92 -17.13 -12.08
C PRO A 46 29.43 -17.35 -12.26
N GLU A 47 30.16 -17.79 -11.22
CA GLU A 47 31.62 -17.98 -11.25
C GLU A 47 32.03 -18.95 -12.34
N ASP A 48 31.36 -20.11 -12.43
CA ASP A 48 31.69 -21.15 -13.41
C ASP A 48 31.61 -20.61 -14.85
N LYS A 49 30.68 -19.68 -15.11
CA LYS A 49 30.52 -19.07 -16.44
C LYS A 49 31.42 -17.87 -16.65
N CYS A 50 31.65 -17.06 -15.63
CA CYS A 50 32.59 -15.94 -15.70
C CYS A 50 34.02 -16.46 -15.93
N GLN A 51 34.44 -17.50 -15.20
CA GLN A 51 35.75 -18.15 -15.36
C GLN A 51 35.96 -18.77 -16.75
N GLN A 52 34.89 -19.22 -17.39
CA GLN A 52 34.96 -19.78 -18.75
C GLN A 52 35.15 -18.72 -19.83
N MET A 53 34.78 -17.46 -19.58
CA MET A 53 34.69 -16.43 -20.63
C MET A 53 35.56 -15.19 -20.37
N LEU A 54 35.97 -14.95 -19.13
CA LEU A 54 36.72 -13.76 -18.72
C LEU A 54 38.07 -14.16 -18.10
N GLU A 55 39.06 -13.28 -18.22
CA GLU A 55 40.36 -13.48 -17.60
C GLU A 55 40.30 -13.42 -16.05
N PRO A 56 41.24 -14.09 -15.35
CA PRO A 56 41.37 -14.03 -13.90
C PRO A 56 41.40 -12.58 -13.38
N ASN A 57 40.71 -12.32 -12.27
CA ASN A 57 40.40 -11.02 -11.67
C ASN A 57 39.17 -10.32 -12.27
N TYR A 58 38.99 -10.33 -13.59
CA TYR A 58 37.78 -9.76 -14.22
C TYR A 58 36.58 -10.67 -14.00
N ASP A 59 36.80 -11.98 -14.08
CA ASP A 59 35.83 -13.02 -13.75
C ASP A 59 35.26 -12.87 -12.32
N GLU A 60 36.12 -12.63 -11.32
CA GLU A 60 35.73 -12.44 -9.92
C GLU A 60 34.92 -11.16 -9.73
N ILE A 61 35.34 -10.05 -10.35
CA ILE A 61 34.65 -8.76 -10.27
C ILE A 61 33.25 -8.86 -10.89
N VAL A 62 33.16 -9.44 -12.09
CA VAL A 62 31.89 -9.58 -12.82
C VAL A 62 30.98 -10.59 -12.11
N ALA A 63 31.51 -11.71 -11.61
CA ALA A 63 30.74 -12.66 -10.81
C ALA A 63 30.22 -12.04 -9.51
N ALA A 64 31.04 -11.27 -8.79
CA ALA A 64 30.63 -10.55 -7.59
C ALA A 64 29.55 -9.50 -7.88
N HIS A 65 29.69 -8.75 -8.97
CA HIS A 65 28.69 -7.79 -9.44
C HIS A 65 27.35 -8.46 -9.76
N LEU A 66 27.38 -9.53 -10.56
CA LEU A 66 26.19 -10.33 -10.91
C LEU A 66 25.52 -10.93 -9.66
N ARG A 67 26.28 -11.17 -8.57
CA ARG A 67 25.74 -11.69 -7.31
C ARG A 67 25.15 -10.63 -6.40
N ALA A 68 25.75 -9.45 -6.25
CA ALA A 68 25.57 -8.64 -5.05
C ALA A 68 24.11 -8.23 -4.72
N LEU A 69 23.37 -7.64 -5.67
CA LEU A 69 21.96 -7.27 -5.44
C LEU A 69 20.98 -8.44 -5.59
N PRO A 70 21.08 -9.31 -6.62
CA PRO A 70 20.18 -10.46 -6.75
C PRO A 70 20.27 -11.45 -5.59
N LEU A 71 21.49 -11.73 -5.09
CA LEU A 71 21.68 -12.59 -3.92
C LEU A 71 21.03 -11.99 -2.68
N MET A 72 21.22 -10.69 -2.44
CA MET A 72 20.55 -10.00 -1.35
C MET A 72 19.03 -10.09 -1.48
N PHE A 73 18.48 -9.92 -2.68
CA PHE A 73 17.04 -10.05 -2.91
C PHE A 73 16.52 -11.47 -2.64
N SER A 74 17.24 -12.50 -3.09
CA SER A 74 16.88 -13.90 -2.82
C SER A 74 16.94 -14.21 -1.33
N VAL A 75 18.07 -13.95 -0.68
CA VAL A 75 18.28 -14.27 0.74
C VAL A 75 17.28 -13.54 1.63
N THR A 76 16.98 -12.27 1.35
CA THR A 76 16.00 -11.51 2.15
C THR A 76 14.55 -11.97 1.92
N LEU A 77 14.21 -12.39 0.71
CA LEU A 77 12.93 -13.02 0.40
C LEU A 77 12.80 -14.37 1.13
N ASP A 78 13.82 -15.22 1.04
CA ASP A 78 13.86 -16.55 1.63
C ASP A 78 13.84 -16.48 3.15
N LEU A 79 14.59 -15.56 3.75
CA LEU A 79 14.55 -15.31 5.19
C LEU A 79 13.14 -14.94 5.66
N ARG A 80 12.42 -14.09 4.92
CA ARG A 80 11.02 -13.76 5.23
C ARG A 80 10.11 -14.98 5.11
N ILE A 81 10.27 -15.80 4.07
CA ILE A 81 9.47 -17.02 3.87
C ILE A 81 9.75 -18.03 4.97
N LEU A 82 11.02 -18.25 5.30
CA LEU A 82 11.48 -19.14 6.36
C LEU A 82 10.91 -18.70 7.71
N ALA A 83 11.00 -17.42 8.05
CA ALA A 83 10.44 -16.87 9.28
C ALA A 83 8.92 -17.11 9.36
N ASN A 84 8.19 -16.92 8.25
CA ASN A 84 6.75 -17.22 8.19
C ASN A 84 6.44 -18.71 8.40
N ASN A 85 7.27 -19.60 7.87
CA ASN A 85 7.09 -21.04 8.00
C ASN A 85 7.45 -21.53 9.41
N ALA A 86 8.56 -21.05 9.97
CA ALA A 86 8.97 -21.32 11.33
C ALA A 86 7.89 -20.89 12.34
N GLU A 87 7.33 -19.70 12.16
CA GLU A 87 6.22 -19.19 12.96
C GLU A 87 4.99 -20.11 12.91
N LYS A 88 4.55 -20.51 11.70
CA LYS A 88 3.42 -21.45 11.55
C LYS A 88 3.68 -22.78 12.26
N GLN A 89 4.92 -23.29 12.21
CA GLN A 89 5.27 -24.54 12.88
C GLN A 89 5.30 -24.40 14.40
N LEU A 90 5.82 -23.29 14.91
CA LEU A 90 5.84 -22.98 16.35
C LEU A 90 4.42 -22.85 16.90
N GLN A 91 3.56 -22.09 16.21
CA GLN A 91 2.15 -21.94 16.56
C GLN A 91 1.41 -23.28 16.57
N LYS A 92 1.64 -24.15 15.59
CA LYS A 92 1.08 -25.52 15.57
C LYS A 92 1.50 -26.37 16.77
N LYS A 93 2.71 -26.15 17.28
CA LYS A 93 3.25 -26.84 18.46
C LYS A 93 2.84 -26.15 19.78
N GLY A 94 2.02 -25.10 19.75
CA GLY A 94 1.64 -24.31 20.92
C GLY A 94 2.82 -23.59 21.59
N LYS A 95 3.94 -23.42 20.87
CA LYS A 95 5.18 -22.80 21.39
C LYS A 95 5.45 -21.50 20.66
N GLY A 96 6.10 -20.56 21.34
CA GLY A 96 6.58 -19.31 20.73
C GLY A 96 5.53 -18.19 20.68
N LYS A 97 6.02 -16.95 20.80
CA LYS A 97 5.19 -15.75 20.74
C LYS A 97 4.89 -15.39 19.28
N VAL A 98 3.63 -14.99 19.01
CA VAL A 98 3.22 -14.49 17.69
C VAL A 98 4.03 -13.25 17.33
N GLY A 99 4.67 -13.26 16.16
CA GLY A 99 5.51 -12.22 15.60
C GLY A 99 7.01 -12.38 15.86
N ASP A 100 7.45 -13.22 16.81
CA ASP A 100 8.85 -13.22 17.28
C ASP A 100 9.86 -13.57 16.16
N MET A 101 9.59 -14.62 15.39
CA MET A 101 10.47 -15.02 14.28
C MET A 101 10.48 -13.99 13.15
N LEU A 102 9.35 -13.33 12.91
CA LEU A 102 9.24 -12.27 11.92
C LEU A 102 9.97 -11.00 12.37
N GLU A 103 9.96 -10.68 13.66
CA GLU A 103 10.72 -9.56 14.24
C GLU A 103 12.22 -9.79 14.08
N LYS A 104 12.72 -10.99 14.42
CA LYS A 104 14.12 -11.37 14.21
C LYS A 104 14.54 -11.26 12.74
N ALA A 105 13.69 -11.71 11.82
CA ALA A 105 13.94 -11.54 10.39
C ALA A 105 13.95 -10.06 9.98
N ALA A 106 13.02 -9.26 10.48
CA ALA A 106 12.96 -7.83 10.19
C ALA A 106 14.20 -7.08 10.68
N GLU A 107 14.77 -7.45 11.84
CA GLU A 107 16.02 -6.87 12.34
C GLU A 107 17.19 -7.09 11.38
N GLN A 108 17.31 -8.30 10.80
CA GLN A 108 18.33 -8.61 9.80
C GLN A 108 18.10 -7.84 8.50
N LEU A 109 16.86 -7.78 8.01
CA LEU A 109 16.50 -6.98 6.83
C LEU A 109 16.76 -5.49 7.04
N MET A 110 16.52 -4.96 8.25
CA MET A 110 16.85 -3.59 8.63
C MET A 110 18.36 -3.34 8.61
N SER A 111 19.18 -4.33 8.96
CA SER A 111 20.64 -4.24 8.85
C SER A 111 21.07 -4.06 7.39
N CYS A 112 20.56 -4.91 6.48
CA CYS A 112 20.78 -4.77 5.04
C CYS A 112 20.31 -3.40 4.51
N PHE A 113 19.15 -2.93 4.98
CA PHE A 113 18.62 -1.63 4.59
C PHE A 113 19.52 -0.48 5.02
N ARG A 114 20.05 -0.50 6.25
CA ARG A 114 20.99 0.53 6.73
C ARG A 114 22.27 0.56 5.90
N VAL A 115 22.81 -0.61 5.55
CA VAL A 115 23.98 -0.69 4.66
C VAL A 115 23.69 -0.05 3.30
N CYS A 116 22.54 -0.35 2.69
CA CYS A 116 22.14 0.25 1.41
C CYS A 116 21.88 1.77 1.52
N ALA A 117 21.22 2.21 2.59
CA ALA A 117 20.88 3.62 2.80
C ALA A 117 22.12 4.49 3.08
N SER A 118 23.12 3.93 3.76
CA SER A 118 24.39 4.62 4.10
C SER A 118 25.35 4.77 2.91
N ASP A 119 25.00 4.22 1.75
CA ASP A 119 25.86 4.25 0.57
C ASP A 119 25.83 5.61 -0.14
N ASN A 120 26.56 6.56 0.44
CA ASN A 120 26.68 7.93 -0.05
C ASN A 120 27.95 8.18 -0.88
N ARG A 121 28.87 7.21 -0.91
CA ARG A 121 30.16 7.34 -1.61
C ARG A 121 30.11 6.84 -3.05
N ALA A 122 29.26 5.86 -3.34
CA ALA A 122 29.07 5.36 -4.69
C ALA A 122 28.33 6.37 -5.56
N SER A 123 28.67 6.42 -6.85
CA SER A 123 27.82 7.05 -7.85
C SER A 123 26.43 6.40 -7.82
N ILE A 124 25.39 7.16 -8.18
CA ILE A 124 24.00 6.67 -8.18
C ILE A 124 23.84 5.36 -8.98
N GLU A 125 24.71 5.16 -9.96
CA GLU A 125 24.69 4.04 -10.89
C GLU A 125 25.11 2.74 -10.22
N ASN A 126 26.14 2.81 -9.37
CA ASN A 126 26.73 1.65 -8.70
C ASN A 126 26.30 1.56 -7.24
N SER A 127 25.30 2.37 -6.85
CA SER A 127 24.89 2.46 -5.47
C SER A 127 24.03 1.27 -5.03
N LYS A 128 24.30 0.77 -3.83
CA LYS A 128 23.45 -0.20 -3.13
C LYS A 128 22.04 0.33 -2.85
N LYS A 129 21.81 1.64 -3.03
CA LYS A 129 20.49 2.27 -2.89
C LYS A 129 19.43 1.64 -3.82
N TRP A 130 19.82 1.05 -4.95
CA TRP A 130 18.93 0.27 -5.81
C TRP A 130 18.23 -0.90 -5.10
N GLY A 131 18.84 -1.41 -4.03
CA GLY A 131 18.26 -2.46 -3.21
C GLY A 131 17.26 -2.00 -2.14
N MET A 132 17.19 -0.70 -1.86
CA MET A 132 16.39 -0.17 -0.74
C MET A 132 14.90 -0.46 -0.91
N LEU A 133 14.33 -0.20 -2.09
CA LEU A 133 12.88 -0.36 -2.28
C LEU A 133 12.44 -1.83 -2.15
N PHE A 134 13.27 -2.77 -2.61
CA PHE A 134 13.00 -4.20 -2.39
C PHE A 134 12.98 -4.55 -0.91
N LEU A 135 13.99 -4.13 -0.15
CA LEU A 135 14.10 -4.37 1.29
C LEU A 135 12.92 -3.75 2.04
N VAL A 136 12.56 -2.51 1.73
CA VAL A 136 11.39 -1.83 2.31
C VAL A 136 10.10 -2.61 2.02
N ASN A 137 9.91 -3.10 0.80
CA ASN A 137 8.75 -3.91 0.44
C ASN A 137 8.69 -5.24 1.22
N GLN A 138 9.84 -5.86 1.53
CA GLN A 138 9.88 -7.05 2.39
C GLN A 138 9.56 -6.70 3.85
N LEU A 139 10.13 -5.60 4.36
CA LEU A 139 9.88 -5.10 5.71
C LEU A 139 8.41 -4.73 5.91
N PHE A 140 7.76 -4.06 4.94
CA PHE A 140 6.33 -3.77 5.00
C PHE A 140 5.48 -5.04 5.10
N LYS A 141 5.80 -6.09 4.35
CA LYS A 141 5.10 -7.39 4.45
C LYS A 141 5.18 -7.98 5.85
N ILE A 142 6.30 -7.79 6.55
CA ILE A 142 6.48 -8.21 7.93
C ILE A 142 5.71 -7.28 8.88
N TYR A 143 5.95 -5.98 8.83
CA TYR A 143 5.38 -5.00 9.77
C TYR A 143 3.86 -4.93 9.75
N PHE A 144 3.25 -5.04 8.57
CA PHE A 144 1.79 -5.14 8.47
C PHE A 144 1.26 -6.46 9.06
N LYS A 145 2.03 -7.54 9.01
CA LYS A 145 1.62 -8.83 9.57
C LYS A 145 1.74 -8.87 11.09
N ILE A 146 2.76 -8.23 11.67
CA ILE A 146 2.94 -8.11 13.12
C ILE A 146 2.25 -6.88 13.73
N ASN A 147 1.49 -6.13 12.92
CA ASN A 147 0.79 -4.90 13.32
C ASN A 147 1.70 -3.79 13.93
N LYS A 148 2.96 -3.69 13.51
CA LYS A 148 3.91 -2.62 13.93
C LYS A 148 4.03 -1.52 12.86
N LEU A 149 2.91 -0.87 12.53
CA LEU A 149 2.85 0.10 11.42
C LEU A 149 3.71 1.35 11.63
N HIS A 150 3.97 1.75 12.88
CA HIS A 150 4.81 2.92 13.21
C HIS A 150 6.25 2.78 12.66
N LEU A 151 6.78 1.55 12.55
CA LEU A 151 8.10 1.25 12.01
C LEU A 151 8.21 1.50 10.49
N CYS A 152 7.08 1.68 9.80
CA CYS A 152 7.10 2.00 8.37
C CYS A 152 7.49 3.45 8.11
N LYS A 153 7.24 4.38 9.04
CA LYS A 153 7.43 5.83 8.83
C LYS A 153 8.89 6.21 8.51
N PRO A 154 9.93 5.68 9.19
CA PRO A 154 11.32 5.94 8.82
C PRO A 154 11.70 5.40 7.45
N LEU A 155 11.17 4.22 7.07
CA LEU A 155 11.44 3.61 5.77
C LEU A 155 10.84 4.43 4.62
N ILE A 156 9.61 4.91 4.79
CA ILE A 156 8.94 5.79 3.83
C ILE A 156 9.77 7.05 3.60
N ARG A 157 10.17 7.73 4.69
CA ARG A 157 11.00 8.93 4.62
C ARG A 157 12.29 8.71 3.85
N ALA A 158 12.98 7.60 4.10
CA ALA A 158 14.25 7.29 3.44
C ALA A 158 14.12 7.01 1.94
N ILE A 159 12.99 6.41 1.51
CA ILE A 159 12.70 6.20 0.09
C ILE A 159 12.29 7.52 -0.57
N ASP A 160 11.41 8.30 0.07
CA ASP A 160 10.91 9.56 -0.49
C ASP A 160 12.01 10.62 -0.59
N SER A 161 13.01 10.58 0.30
CA SER A 161 14.21 11.43 0.23
C SER A 161 15.26 10.94 -0.78
N SER A 162 15.09 9.75 -1.37
CA SER A 162 16.05 9.19 -2.31
C SER A 162 15.81 9.72 -3.72
N ASN A 163 16.89 10.07 -4.42
CA ASN A 163 16.86 10.49 -5.82
C ASN A 163 16.43 9.35 -6.77
N LEU A 164 16.34 8.11 -6.29
CA LEU A 164 15.99 6.92 -7.08
C LEU A 164 14.49 6.59 -7.09
N LYS A 165 13.64 7.33 -6.37
CA LYS A 165 12.24 6.95 -6.11
C LYS A 165 11.41 6.60 -7.36
N ASP A 166 11.68 7.25 -8.49
CA ASP A 166 10.94 7.06 -9.74
C ASP A 166 11.59 6.06 -10.70
N GLU A 167 12.86 5.73 -10.46
CA GLU A 167 13.68 4.85 -11.29
C GLU A 167 13.52 3.35 -10.95
N TYR A 168 12.98 3.04 -9.77
CA TYR A 168 12.72 1.66 -9.41
C TYR A 168 11.70 0.99 -10.35
N SER A 169 11.81 -0.33 -10.51
CA SER A 169 10.87 -1.10 -11.31
C SER A 169 9.41 -0.86 -10.91
N MET A 170 8.52 -0.84 -11.91
CA MET A 170 7.09 -0.60 -11.67
C MET A 170 6.48 -1.57 -10.66
N ALA A 171 6.90 -2.85 -10.69
CA ALA A 171 6.43 -3.86 -9.74
C ALA A 171 6.78 -3.51 -8.27
N GLN A 172 7.99 -3.00 -8.03
CA GLN A 172 8.39 -2.56 -6.69
C GLN A 172 7.67 -1.28 -6.29
N ARG A 173 7.49 -0.31 -7.20
CA ARG A 173 6.75 0.94 -6.95
C ARG A 173 5.29 0.67 -6.61
N VAL A 174 4.61 -0.22 -7.34
CA VAL A 174 3.23 -0.64 -7.05
C VAL A 174 3.13 -1.30 -5.67
N THR A 175 4.07 -2.18 -5.32
CA THR A 175 4.08 -2.81 -3.99
C THR A 175 4.28 -1.78 -2.87
N TYR A 176 5.21 -0.85 -3.07
CA TYR A 176 5.49 0.22 -2.11
C TYR A 176 4.27 1.13 -1.91
N LYS A 177 3.73 1.66 -3.01
CA LYS A 177 2.58 2.56 -3.00
C LYS A 177 1.35 1.89 -2.37
N TYR A 178 1.13 0.59 -2.60
CA TYR A 178 0.07 -0.17 -1.95
C TYR A 178 0.17 -0.17 -0.42
N TYR A 179 1.36 -0.43 0.14
CA TYR A 179 1.55 -0.44 1.60
C TYR A 179 1.52 0.96 2.20
N VAL A 180 2.11 1.95 1.54
CA VAL A 180 2.07 3.35 2.02
C VAL A 180 0.63 3.88 2.01
N GLY A 181 -0.14 3.60 0.95
CA GLY A 181 -1.56 3.96 0.88
C GLY A 181 -2.40 3.30 1.96
N ARG A 182 -2.16 2.02 2.27
CA ARG A 182 -2.81 1.34 3.41
C ARG A 182 -2.46 1.97 4.75
N LYS A 183 -1.21 2.35 4.96
CA LYS A 183 -0.79 3.05 6.19
C LYS A 183 -1.49 4.40 6.29
N ALA A 184 -1.52 5.18 5.21
CA ALA A 184 -2.20 6.48 5.17
C ALA A 184 -3.69 6.35 5.48
N MET A 185 -4.36 5.30 4.98
CA MET A 185 -5.74 4.99 5.32
C MET A 185 -5.93 4.77 6.83
N PHE A 186 -5.04 4.02 7.49
CA PHE A 186 -5.11 3.81 8.93
C PHE A 186 -4.81 5.09 9.73
N ASP A 187 -3.95 5.96 9.22
CA ASP A 187 -3.68 7.28 9.79
C ASP A 187 -4.80 8.31 9.48
N SER A 188 -5.89 7.88 8.81
CA SER A 188 -7.01 8.72 8.34
C SER A 188 -6.62 9.81 7.32
N ASP A 189 -5.44 9.72 6.69
CA ASP A 189 -5.06 10.56 5.55
C ASP A 189 -5.63 9.95 4.26
N PHE A 190 -6.93 10.16 4.04
CA PHE A 190 -7.66 9.55 2.94
C PHE A 190 -7.26 10.09 1.57
N LYS A 191 -6.77 11.34 1.48
CA LYS A 191 -6.31 11.92 0.21
C LYS A 191 -5.02 11.24 -0.26
N LEU A 192 -4.04 11.12 0.63
CA LEU A 192 -2.80 10.41 0.32
C LEU A 192 -3.05 8.93 0.05
N ALA A 193 -3.92 8.30 0.84
CA ALA A 193 -4.31 6.90 0.64
C ALA A 193 -4.91 6.68 -0.76
N GLU A 194 -5.80 7.58 -1.20
CA GLU A 194 -6.44 7.51 -2.51
C GLU A 194 -5.42 7.60 -3.63
N GLU A 195 -4.54 8.60 -3.62
CA GLU A 195 -3.51 8.80 -4.65
C GLU A 195 -2.64 7.53 -4.80
N TYR A 196 -2.14 7.01 -3.68
CA TYR A 196 -1.21 5.88 -3.66
C TYR A 196 -1.87 4.56 -4.06
N LEU A 197 -3.09 4.31 -3.60
CA LEU A 197 -3.84 3.10 -3.94
C LEU A 197 -4.37 3.14 -5.38
N SER A 198 -4.81 4.31 -5.86
CA SER A 198 -5.18 4.52 -7.27
C SER A 198 -3.99 4.28 -8.20
N PHE A 199 -2.81 4.84 -7.87
CA PHE A 199 -1.58 4.57 -8.62
C PHE A 199 -1.27 3.07 -8.69
N SER A 200 -1.38 2.37 -7.55
CA SER A 200 -1.12 0.94 -7.45
C SER A 200 -2.09 0.12 -8.31
N PHE A 201 -3.38 0.50 -8.32
CA PHE A 201 -4.40 -0.18 -9.10
C PHE A 201 -4.17 -0.01 -10.61
N GLN A 202 -3.91 1.22 -11.05
CA GLN A 202 -3.69 1.56 -12.46
C GLN A 202 -2.43 0.92 -13.03
N ASN A 203 -1.33 0.93 -12.28
CA ASN A 203 -0.03 0.42 -12.73
C ASN A 203 0.19 -1.08 -12.44
N SER A 204 -0.80 -1.76 -11.84
CA SER A 204 -0.73 -3.21 -11.65
C SER A 204 -1.01 -3.98 -12.94
N HIS A 205 -0.27 -5.07 -13.14
CA HIS A 205 -0.36 -5.88 -14.36
C HIS A 205 -1.80 -6.38 -14.60
N PRO A 206 -2.39 -6.22 -15.81
CA PRO A 206 -3.78 -6.59 -16.09
C PRO A 206 -4.12 -8.06 -15.80
N ALA A 207 -3.18 -8.99 -16.02
CA ALA A 207 -3.38 -10.41 -15.72
C ALA A 207 -3.42 -10.73 -14.21
N CYS A 208 -2.89 -9.84 -13.35
CA CYS A 208 -2.77 -10.09 -11.91
C CYS A 208 -4.04 -9.68 -11.14
N GLN A 209 -5.16 -10.35 -11.44
CA GLN A 209 -6.48 -10.06 -10.86
C GLN A 209 -6.48 -10.11 -9.33
N ARG A 210 -5.74 -11.04 -8.74
CA ARG A 210 -5.60 -11.15 -7.28
C ARG A 210 -5.01 -9.89 -6.64
N ASN A 211 -4.00 -9.28 -7.27
CA ASN A 211 -3.37 -8.07 -6.75
C ASN A 211 -4.31 -6.88 -6.89
N LYS A 212 -5.01 -6.75 -8.03
CA LYS A 212 -6.03 -5.72 -8.23
C LYS A 212 -7.14 -5.81 -7.20
N ARG A 213 -7.63 -7.03 -6.92
CA ARG A 213 -8.61 -7.28 -5.87
C ARG A 213 -8.09 -6.84 -4.49
N LEU A 214 -6.86 -7.19 -4.13
CA LEU A 214 -6.25 -6.77 -2.86
C LEU A 214 -6.16 -5.25 -2.74
N ILE A 215 -5.78 -4.55 -3.81
CA ILE A 215 -5.72 -3.09 -3.83
C ILE A 215 -7.12 -2.49 -3.64
N LEU A 216 -8.13 -3.02 -4.36
CA LEU A 216 -9.50 -2.54 -4.30
C LEU A 216 -10.14 -2.68 -2.91
N ILE A 217 -9.83 -3.74 -2.15
CA ILE A 217 -10.32 -3.91 -0.77
C ILE A 217 -10.02 -2.68 0.11
N TYR A 218 -8.88 -2.01 -0.13
CA TYR A 218 -8.49 -0.81 0.60
C TYR A 218 -8.87 0.49 -0.12
N LEU A 219 -8.83 0.50 -1.45
CA LEU A 219 -9.18 1.68 -2.24
C LEU A 219 -10.68 2.01 -2.16
N LEU A 220 -11.55 1.01 -2.12
CA LEU A 220 -13.00 1.19 -2.08
C LEU A 220 -13.45 1.99 -0.84
N PRO A 221 -13.13 1.58 0.41
CA PRO A 221 -13.46 2.39 1.59
C PRO A 221 -12.97 3.83 1.50
N VAL A 222 -11.74 4.03 1.02
CA VAL A 222 -11.13 5.37 0.89
C VAL A 222 -11.90 6.22 -0.12
N LYS A 223 -12.22 5.67 -1.30
CA LYS A 223 -13.02 6.37 -2.31
C LYS A 223 -14.42 6.71 -1.80
N MET A 224 -15.06 5.78 -1.10
CA MET A 224 -16.37 6.00 -0.48
C MET A 224 -16.32 7.11 0.58
N LEU A 225 -15.24 7.16 1.38
CA LEU A 225 -14.99 8.21 2.36
C LEU A 225 -14.77 9.60 1.72
N LEU A 226 -14.25 9.62 0.50
CA LEU A 226 -14.13 10.83 -0.32
C LEU A 226 -15.42 11.15 -1.11
N GLY A 227 -16.48 10.37 -0.94
CA GLY A 227 -17.79 10.57 -1.58
C GLY A 227 -17.93 9.90 -2.95
N HIS A 228 -16.97 9.11 -3.40
CA HIS A 228 -17.03 8.37 -4.66
C HIS A 228 -17.49 6.92 -4.42
N MET A 229 -18.69 6.61 -4.86
CA MET A 229 -19.29 5.28 -4.71
C MET A 229 -18.90 4.35 -5.87
N PRO A 230 -18.60 3.06 -5.61
CA PRO A 230 -18.27 2.11 -6.67
C PRO A 230 -19.49 1.66 -7.47
N THR A 231 -19.25 1.24 -8.71
CA THR A 231 -20.28 0.63 -9.56
C THR A 231 -20.42 -0.87 -9.28
N ASN A 232 -21.63 -1.41 -9.45
CA ASN A 232 -21.89 -2.84 -9.28
C ASN A 232 -21.09 -3.72 -10.25
N GLU A 233 -20.81 -3.23 -11.46
CA GLU A 233 -19.98 -3.94 -12.44
C GLU A 233 -18.55 -4.13 -11.94
N LEU A 234 -17.96 -3.10 -11.33
CA LEU A 234 -16.63 -3.17 -10.74
C LEU A 234 -16.60 -4.20 -9.60
N LEU A 235 -17.61 -4.21 -8.73
CA LEU A 235 -17.69 -5.14 -7.61
C LEU A 235 -17.83 -6.58 -8.09
N ARG A 236 -18.65 -6.85 -9.11
CA ARG A 236 -18.78 -8.18 -9.71
C ARG A 236 -17.47 -8.65 -10.35
N LYS A 237 -16.80 -7.75 -11.10
CA LYS A 237 -15.54 -8.07 -11.80
C LYS A 237 -14.44 -8.57 -10.88
N TYR A 238 -14.37 -8.05 -9.65
CA TYR A 238 -13.31 -8.38 -8.70
C TYR A 238 -13.79 -9.20 -7.49
N ASP A 239 -15.02 -9.73 -7.51
CA ASP A 239 -15.61 -10.51 -6.43
C ASP A 239 -15.58 -9.75 -5.07
N LEU A 240 -16.18 -8.56 -5.08
CA LEU A 240 -16.28 -7.62 -3.94
C LEU A 240 -17.72 -7.18 -3.68
N LEU A 241 -18.70 -8.07 -3.95
CA LEU A 241 -20.13 -7.78 -3.80
C LEU A 241 -20.53 -7.44 -2.35
N GLN A 242 -19.72 -7.78 -1.36
CA GLN A 242 -19.92 -7.40 0.05
C GLN A 242 -19.99 -5.87 0.22
N PHE A 243 -19.34 -5.11 -0.66
CA PHE A 243 -19.41 -3.65 -0.68
C PHE A 243 -20.70 -3.10 -1.30
N GLY A 244 -21.50 -3.94 -1.99
CA GLY A 244 -22.71 -3.51 -2.69
C GLY A 244 -23.77 -2.97 -1.73
N ASP A 245 -24.07 -3.73 -0.68
CA ASP A 245 -25.06 -3.35 0.35
C ASP A 245 -24.60 -2.07 1.08
N VAL A 246 -23.31 -1.97 1.41
CA VAL A 246 -22.70 -0.77 2.02
C VAL A 246 -22.82 0.43 1.07
N THR A 247 -22.53 0.25 -0.22
CA THR A 247 -22.60 1.32 -1.22
C THR A 247 -24.02 1.84 -1.37
N LYS A 248 -25.01 0.94 -1.39
CA LYS A 248 -26.43 1.30 -1.45
C LYS A 248 -26.83 2.09 -0.21
N ALA A 249 -26.51 1.59 0.98
CA ALA A 249 -26.84 2.24 2.25
C ALA A 249 -26.28 3.67 2.36
N VAL A 250 -24.99 3.84 2.04
CA VAL A 250 -24.34 5.16 2.08
C VAL A 250 -24.95 6.10 1.06
N SER A 251 -25.20 5.65 -0.17
CA SER A 251 -25.80 6.47 -1.23
C SER A 251 -27.23 6.91 -0.88
N GLU A 252 -27.99 6.03 -0.22
CA GLU A 252 -29.35 6.32 0.22
C GLU A 252 -29.41 7.12 1.53
N GLY A 253 -28.30 7.29 2.25
CA GLY A 253 -28.31 7.90 3.58
C GLY A 253 -29.06 7.02 4.60
N ASN A 254 -29.08 5.70 4.40
CA ASN A 254 -29.80 4.77 5.26
C ASN A 254 -28.84 4.15 6.28
N LEU A 255 -28.86 4.67 7.52
CA LEU A 255 -27.99 4.23 8.61
C LEU A 255 -28.31 2.82 9.10
N TRP A 256 -29.60 2.47 9.11
CA TRP A 256 -30.04 1.14 9.50
C TRP A 256 -29.51 0.07 8.54
N LEU A 257 -29.69 0.28 7.23
CA LEU A 257 -29.18 -0.61 6.19
C LEU A 257 -27.64 -0.66 6.22
N LEU A 258 -26.96 0.44 6.57
CA LEU A 258 -25.51 0.44 6.71
C LEU A 258 -25.07 -0.47 7.85
N ASN A 259 -25.69 -0.35 9.03
CA ASN A 259 -25.38 -1.21 10.18
C ASN A 259 -25.65 -2.68 9.84
N GLU A 260 -26.80 -2.99 9.22
CA GLU A 260 -27.13 -4.34 8.77
C GLU A 260 -26.08 -4.90 7.79
N ALA A 261 -25.67 -4.10 6.79
CA ALA A 261 -24.66 -4.50 5.81
C ALA A 261 -23.29 -4.75 6.46
N LEU A 262 -22.89 -3.93 7.43
CA LEU A 262 -21.65 -4.11 8.18
C LEU A 262 -21.69 -5.37 9.04
N THR A 263 -22.79 -5.65 9.73
CA THR A 263 -22.98 -6.86 10.54
C THR A 263 -23.02 -8.12 9.68
N LYS A 264 -23.78 -8.11 8.58
CA LYS A 264 -23.91 -9.24 7.65
C LYS A 264 -22.58 -9.69 7.07
N HIS A 265 -21.67 -8.75 6.82
CA HIS A 265 -20.36 -9.01 6.22
C HIS A 265 -19.18 -8.76 7.18
N GLU A 266 -19.44 -8.71 8.48
CA GLU A 266 -18.48 -8.36 9.52
C GLU A 266 -17.21 -9.22 9.45
N THR A 267 -17.39 -10.55 9.37
CA THR A 267 -16.27 -11.51 9.32
C THR A 267 -15.33 -11.29 8.14
N PHE A 268 -15.84 -10.80 7.01
CA PHE A 268 -15.05 -10.46 5.83
C PHE A 268 -14.28 -9.15 6.05
N PHE A 269 -14.94 -8.12 6.55
CA PHE A 269 -14.35 -6.80 6.78
C PHE A 269 -13.31 -6.80 7.91
N ILE A 270 -13.55 -7.54 8.99
CA ILE A 270 -12.57 -7.72 10.09
C ILE A 270 -11.34 -8.46 9.56
N ARG A 271 -11.52 -9.55 8.81
CA ARG A 271 -10.41 -10.32 8.24
C ARG A 271 -9.56 -9.49 7.26
N CYS A 272 -10.18 -8.57 6.53
CA CYS A 272 -9.48 -7.65 5.65
C CYS A 272 -8.82 -6.47 6.40
N GLY A 273 -9.19 -6.25 7.67
CA GLY A 273 -8.71 -5.14 8.50
C GLY A 273 -9.28 -3.78 8.09
N ILE A 274 -10.51 -3.73 7.56
CA ILE A 274 -11.14 -2.49 7.07
C ILE A 274 -12.45 -2.14 7.80
N PHE A 275 -12.92 -2.99 8.73
CA PHE A 275 -14.18 -2.79 9.44
C PHE A 275 -14.27 -1.38 10.07
N LEU A 276 -13.26 -1.00 10.87
CA LEU A 276 -13.21 0.32 11.51
C LEU A 276 -13.17 1.50 10.51
N ILE A 277 -12.63 1.28 9.30
CA ILE A 277 -12.61 2.29 8.25
C ILE A 277 -14.00 2.43 7.64
N LEU A 278 -14.72 1.31 7.45
CA LEU A 278 -16.09 1.31 6.95
C LEU A 278 -17.06 1.91 7.96
N GLU A 279 -16.85 1.76 9.27
CA GLU A 279 -17.68 2.43 10.28
C GLU A 279 -17.64 3.95 10.16
N LYS A 280 -16.52 4.55 9.72
CA LYS A 280 -16.43 5.99 9.46
C LYS A 280 -17.38 6.46 8.34
N LEU A 281 -17.90 5.55 7.51
CA LEU A 281 -18.92 5.88 6.50
C LEU A 281 -20.26 6.31 7.13
N LYS A 282 -20.48 6.04 8.42
CA LYS A 282 -21.65 6.56 9.16
C LYS A 282 -21.75 8.07 9.02
N ILE A 283 -20.62 8.80 9.12
CA ILE A 283 -20.57 10.27 8.98
C ILE A 283 -21.11 10.73 7.61
N ILE A 284 -20.72 10.05 6.54
CA ILE A 284 -21.18 10.38 5.19
C ILE A 284 -22.64 9.99 4.98
N THR A 285 -23.07 8.90 5.61
CA THR A 285 -24.45 8.43 5.57
C THR A 285 -25.38 9.42 6.28
N TYR A 286 -24.99 9.92 7.46
CA TYR A 286 -25.67 11.03 8.15
C TYR A 286 -25.77 12.25 7.25
N ARG A 287 -24.66 12.68 6.63
CA ARG A 287 -24.65 13.82 5.69
C ARG A 287 -25.63 13.62 4.54
N ASN A 288 -25.67 12.43 3.94
CA ASN A 288 -26.56 12.13 2.83
C ASN A 288 -28.04 12.10 3.26
N LEU A 289 -28.34 11.57 4.46
CA LEU A 289 -29.67 11.61 5.05
C LEU A 289 -30.14 13.05 5.27
N PHE A 290 -29.31 13.86 5.93
CA PHE A 290 -29.65 15.25 6.22
C PHE A 290 -29.77 16.09 4.96
N LYS A 291 -28.94 15.84 3.94
CA LYS A 291 -29.11 16.45 2.62
C LYS A 291 -30.49 16.12 2.01
N LYS A 292 -30.99 14.90 2.16
CA LYS A 292 -32.34 14.55 1.70
C LYS A 292 -33.42 15.29 2.48
N VAL A 293 -33.33 15.35 3.81
CA VAL A 293 -34.29 16.09 4.66
C VAL A 293 -34.31 17.58 4.27
N TYR A 294 -33.13 18.18 4.10
CA TYR A 294 -32.98 19.56 3.63
C TYR A 294 -33.68 19.81 2.29
N LEU A 295 -33.42 18.95 1.29
CA LEU A 295 -34.01 19.06 -0.04
C LEU A 295 -35.53 18.87 -0.04
N LEU A 296 -36.07 18.08 0.90
CA LEU A 296 -37.51 17.87 1.07
C LEU A 296 -38.19 19.07 1.72
N LEU A 297 -37.57 19.68 2.74
CA LEU A 297 -38.15 20.81 3.46
C LEU A 297 -38.25 22.07 2.59
N LYS A 298 -37.31 22.30 1.67
CA LYS A 298 -37.26 23.49 0.77
C LYS A 298 -37.34 24.83 1.51
N THR A 299 -36.98 24.86 2.79
CA THR A 299 -36.96 26.08 3.63
C THR A 299 -35.53 26.47 3.98
N HIS A 300 -35.30 27.75 4.25
CA HIS A 300 -34.00 28.24 4.76
C HIS A 300 -33.86 28.10 6.28
N GLN A 301 -34.97 27.87 6.99
CA GLN A 301 -35.00 27.56 8.40
C GLN A 301 -35.23 26.06 8.56
N LEU A 302 -34.24 25.36 9.11
CA LEU A 302 -34.25 23.91 9.25
C LEU A 302 -34.59 23.54 10.70
N PRO A 303 -35.82 23.10 10.99
CA PRO A 303 -36.17 22.66 12.33
C PRO A 303 -35.38 21.40 12.69
N LEU A 304 -34.70 21.40 13.84
CA LEU A 304 -33.93 20.26 14.33
C LEU A 304 -34.82 19.02 14.52
N ASP A 305 -36.10 19.22 14.84
CA ASP A 305 -37.10 18.15 14.97
C ASP A 305 -37.27 17.32 13.69
N ALA A 306 -37.15 17.94 12.50
CA ALA A 306 -37.26 17.20 11.24
C ALA A 306 -36.09 16.23 11.05
N PHE A 307 -34.88 16.62 11.47
CA PHE A 307 -33.72 15.72 11.46
C PHE A 307 -33.84 14.66 12.56
N LEU A 308 -34.33 15.03 13.75
CA LEU A 308 -34.58 14.08 14.83
C LEU A 308 -35.57 12.98 14.41
N VAL A 309 -36.68 13.35 13.75
CA VAL A 309 -37.65 12.39 13.22
C VAL A 309 -36.98 11.48 12.19
N ALA A 310 -36.18 12.03 11.27
CA ALA A 310 -35.47 11.24 10.27
C ALA A 310 -34.49 10.23 10.91
N LEU A 311 -33.79 10.61 11.98
CA LEU A 311 -32.89 9.70 12.71
C LEU A 311 -33.64 8.60 13.47
N LYS A 312 -34.75 8.95 14.12
CA LYS A 312 -35.62 7.97 14.78
C LYS A 312 -36.20 6.96 13.78
N MET A 313 -36.56 7.41 12.58
CA MET A 313 -37.00 6.52 11.50
C MET A 313 -35.91 5.56 11.03
N MET A 314 -34.63 5.92 11.20
CA MET A 314 -33.48 5.05 10.90
C MET A 314 -33.06 4.17 12.09
N HIS A 315 -33.89 4.08 13.14
CA HIS A 315 -33.63 3.31 14.36
C HIS A 315 -32.29 3.66 15.04
N VAL A 316 -31.87 4.93 14.99
CA VAL A 316 -30.75 5.38 15.81
C VAL A 316 -31.29 5.56 17.23
N GLU A 317 -30.89 4.67 18.14
CA GLU A 317 -31.32 4.66 19.53
C GLU A 317 -30.80 5.88 20.29
N GLU A 318 -31.57 6.35 21.28
CA GLU A 318 -31.20 7.42 22.24
C GLU A 318 -30.83 8.79 21.66
N VAL A 319 -31.12 9.07 20.39
CA VAL A 319 -30.82 10.38 19.80
C VAL A 319 -31.73 11.47 20.35
N ASP A 320 -31.11 12.52 20.90
CA ASP A 320 -31.74 13.77 21.30
C ASP A 320 -31.36 14.94 20.38
N ILE A 321 -31.86 16.13 20.68
CA ILE A 321 -31.62 17.33 19.87
C ILE A 321 -30.14 17.77 19.93
N ASP A 322 -29.48 17.55 21.07
CA ASP A 322 -28.07 17.89 21.25
C ASP A 322 -27.18 16.98 20.38
N GLU A 323 -27.53 15.70 20.26
CA GLU A 323 -26.84 14.76 19.40
C GLU A 323 -27.09 15.04 17.91
N VAL A 324 -28.31 15.46 17.53
CA VAL A 324 -28.59 15.97 16.17
C VAL A 324 -27.67 17.15 15.85
N HIS A 325 -27.52 18.10 16.80
CA HIS A 325 -26.64 19.25 16.64
C HIS A 325 -25.18 18.82 16.45
N TYR A 326 -24.69 17.91 17.30
CA TYR A 326 -23.34 17.37 17.19
C TYR A 326 -23.09 16.68 15.83
N ILE A 327 -24.03 15.87 15.34
CA ILE A 327 -23.89 15.19 14.05
C ILE A 327 -23.87 16.20 12.90
N LEU A 328 -24.68 17.27 12.97
CA LEU A 328 -24.67 18.35 11.98
C LEU A 328 -23.34 19.10 11.96
N GLU A 329 -22.74 19.34 13.11
CA GLU A 329 -21.40 19.94 13.24
C GLU A 329 -20.32 19.02 12.63
N GLN A 330 -20.33 17.72 12.96
CA GLN A 330 -19.36 16.75 12.44
C GLN A 330 -19.51 16.50 10.93
N GLY A 331 -20.74 16.58 10.40
CA GLY A 331 -21.03 16.46 8.97
C GLY A 331 -20.71 17.73 8.17
N SER A 332 -20.47 18.85 8.84
CA SER A 332 -20.08 20.12 8.24
C SER A 332 -18.56 20.21 8.12
N PRO A 333 -18.00 20.58 6.95
CA PRO A 333 -16.57 20.69 6.77
C PRO A 333 -15.88 21.81 7.60
N ASN A 334 -16.59 22.59 8.43
CA ASN A 334 -16.07 23.79 9.13
C ASN A 334 -16.73 24.08 10.51
N ALA A 335 -16.99 23.11 11.39
CA ALA A 335 -17.52 23.42 12.73
C ALA A 335 -16.39 23.66 13.76
N GLY A 336 -16.17 24.93 14.11
CA GLY A 336 -15.50 25.34 15.36
C GLY A 336 -16.38 25.13 16.59
N PRO A 337 -15.94 25.51 17.81
CA PRO A 337 -16.56 25.11 19.06
C PRO A 337 -17.99 25.69 19.23
N PRO A 338 -18.82 25.05 20.08
CA PRO A 338 -20.27 25.21 20.07
C PRO A 338 -20.73 26.52 20.74
N ASP A 339 -21.62 27.25 20.06
CA ASP A 339 -22.42 28.31 20.67
C ASP A 339 -23.90 27.89 20.68
N ARG A 340 -24.47 27.78 21.88
CA ARG A 340 -25.76 27.13 22.20
C ARG A 340 -27.01 27.84 21.63
N THR A 341 -26.85 28.86 20.79
CA THR A 341 -27.97 29.65 20.23
C THR A 341 -27.95 29.80 18.71
N SER A 342 -27.09 29.08 17.99
CA SER A 342 -26.81 29.42 16.60
C SER A 342 -27.66 28.65 15.58
N LYS A 343 -28.45 29.40 14.80
CA LYS A 343 -29.04 28.97 13.52
C LYS A 343 -27.92 28.38 12.65
N ILE A 344 -27.93 27.07 12.42
CA ILE A 344 -26.96 26.39 11.56
C ILE A 344 -27.19 26.83 10.12
N GLN A 345 -26.38 27.77 9.64
CA GLN A 345 -26.39 28.23 8.25
C GLN A 345 -25.25 27.51 7.51
N ILE A 346 -25.50 26.29 7.03
CA ILE A 346 -24.51 25.50 6.28
C ILE A 346 -25.19 24.79 5.10
N TRP A 347 -24.42 24.59 4.01
CA TRP A 347 -24.77 24.04 2.67
C TRP A 347 -25.12 25.06 1.59
N GLN A 348 -24.16 25.94 1.26
CA GLN A 348 -24.06 26.52 -0.09
C GLN A 348 -22.74 26.13 -0.73
N ARG A 349 -22.70 24.96 -1.39
CA ARG A 349 -21.91 24.72 -2.62
C ARG A 349 -22.66 23.67 -3.45
N GLY A 350 -22.87 24.01 -4.72
CA GLY A 350 -23.71 23.28 -5.69
C GLY A 350 -23.20 21.91 -6.12
#